data_AF-A0A1G5C7I5-F1
#
_entry.id   AF-A0A1G5C7I5-F1
#
_cell.length_a   1.000
_cell.length_b   1.000
_cell.length_c   1.000
_cell.angle_alpha   90.00
_cell.angle_beta   90.00
_cell.angle_gamma   90.00
#
_symmetry.space_group_name_H-M   'P 1'
#
loop_
_entity.id
_entity.type
_entity.pdbx_description
1 polymer ?
#
loop_
_entity_poly.entity_id
_entity_poly.type
_entity_poly.pdbx_seq_one_letter_code
_entity_poly.pdbx_strand_id
1 'polypeptide(L)'
;MLDENEFLSPYGIRSLSKFHEQNPYILNVGGQEYRVDYLPAESNTGMFGGNSNWRGPIWMPVNIMIIRALLNFYLYYGDNFKIECPTGSGKMMNLFEVSKDIADRLSRIFLRNEKGQRPVYGGTEKFQSDPHWRDHLLFYEYFHGDNGAGLGASHQTGWTGGVAKLIQLYGLLDAKQVLEGGKRAAFKKGNA
;
A
#
# COMPACT_ATOMS: atom_id res chain seq x y z
N MET A 1 7.60 6.66 8.29
CA MET A 1 6.62 5.70 7.71
C MET A 1 5.24 6.32 7.53
N LEU A 2 4.64 6.91 8.58
CA LEU A 2 3.26 7.41 8.56
C LEU A 2 3.11 8.88 8.11
N ASP A 3 4.18 9.47 7.60
CA ASP A 3 4.19 10.82 7.06
C ASP A 3 3.86 10.79 5.57
N GLU A 4 2.90 11.61 5.15
CA GLU A 4 2.44 11.67 3.76
C GLU A 4 3.44 12.31 2.79
N ASN A 5 4.34 13.16 3.31
CA ASN A 5 5.48 13.72 2.59
C ASN A 5 6.65 12.73 2.46
N GLU A 6 6.54 11.57 3.11
CA GLU A 6 7.51 10.49 3.02
C GLU A 6 6.89 9.22 2.44
N PHE A 7 6.63 8.22 3.27
CA PHE A 7 6.26 6.88 2.86
C PHE A 7 4.75 6.68 2.73
N LEU A 8 3.92 7.45 3.43
CA LEU A 8 2.47 7.23 3.47
C LEU A 8 1.79 7.84 2.24
N SER A 9 1.40 7.00 1.29
CA SER A 9 0.59 7.41 0.15
C SER A 9 -0.91 7.33 0.49
N PRO A 10 -1.78 8.08 -0.22
CA PRO A 10 -3.23 7.82 -0.23
C PRO A 10 -3.60 6.37 -0.62
N TYR A 11 -2.66 5.60 -1.16
CA TYR A 11 -2.87 4.25 -1.69
C TYR A 11 -2.05 3.15 -0.99
N GLY A 12 -1.27 3.46 0.05
CA GLY A 12 -0.46 2.49 0.80
C GLY A 12 0.90 3.04 1.24
N ILE A 13 1.85 2.17 1.59
CA ILE A 13 3.23 2.53 1.90
C ILE A 13 4.09 2.44 0.63
N ARG A 14 4.75 3.55 0.28
CA ARG A 14 5.72 3.65 -0.82
C ARG A 14 6.97 2.81 -0.54
N SER A 15 7.61 2.30 -1.59
CA SER A 15 8.88 1.55 -1.48
C SER A 15 10.10 2.44 -1.15
N LEU A 16 10.03 3.73 -1.49
CA LEU A 16 11.01 4.74 -1.14
C LEU A 16 10.30 5.99 -0.64
N SER A 17 10.90 6.68 0.33
CA SER A 17 10.36 7.95 0.85
C SER A 17 10.26 8.99 -0.26
N LYS A 18 9.10 9.66 -0.34
CA LYS A 18 8.90 10.80 -1.25
C LYS A 18 9.84 11.97 -0.96
N PHE A 19 10.45 12.04 0.22
CA PHE A 19 11.54 12.97 0.53
C PHE A 19 12.66 12.96 -0.53
N HIS A 20 12.96 11.78 -1.11
CA HIS A 20 13.99 11.61 -2.13
C HIS A 20 13.61 12.17 -3.52
N GLU A 21 12.41 12.74 -3.68
CA GLU A 21 12.05 13.54 -4.85
C GLU A 21 12.86 14.83 -4.91
N GLN A 22 13.06 15.47 -3.75
CA GLN A 22 13.86 16.69 -3.63
C GLN A 22 15.27 16.44 -3.09
N ASN A 23 15.47 15.30 -2.41
CA ASN A 23 16.71 14.96 -1.70
C ASN A 23 17.20 13.57 -2.12
N PRO A 24 17.61 13.38 -3.38
CA PRO A 24 18.05 12.08 -3.90
C PRO A 24 19.20 11.52 -3.07
N TYR A 25 19.27 10.19 -2.95
CA TYR A 25 20.46 9.57 -2.36
C TYR A 25 21.57 9.53 -3.41
N ILE A 26 22.73 10.10 -3.08
CA ILE A 26 23.87 10.23 -3.98
C ILE A 26 25.09 9.53 -3.37
N LEU A 27 25.74 8.66 -4.14
CA LEU A 27 26.95 7.96 -3.78
C LEU A 27 28.04 8.25 -4.83
N ASN A 28 29.18 8.77 -4.38
CA ASN A 28 30.34 9.06 -5.24
C ASN A 28 31.41 7.97 -5.07
N VAL A 29 31.68 7.19 -6.13
CA VAL A 29 32.69 6.12 -6.12
C VAL A 29 33.50 6.18 -7.40
N GLY A 30 34.84 6.21 -7.27
CA GLY A 30 35.74 6.19 -8.43
C GLY A 30 35.58 7.39 -9.38
N GLY A 31 35.16 8.54 -8.87
CA GLY A 31 34.89 9.74 -9.68
C GLY A 31 33.56 9.70 -10.45
N GLN A 32 32.71 8.70 -10.19
CA GLN A 32 31.36 8.59 -10.75
C GLN A 32 30.29 8.84 -9.68
N GLU A 33 29.24 9.54 -10.07
CA GLU A 33 28.05 9.76 -9.24
C GLU A 33 27.00 8.69 -9.52
N TYR A 34 26.55 8.00 -8.48
CA TYR A 34 25.41 7.10 -8.50
C TYR A 34 24.25 7.73 -7.74
N ARG A 35 23.06 7.75 -8.35
CA ARG A 35 21.92 8.50 -7.86
C ARG A 35 20.66 7.64 -7.78
N VAL A 36 19.94 7.77 -6.67
CA VAL A 36 18.64 7.13 -6.42
C VAL A 36 17.60 8.20 -6.16
N ASP A 37 16.84 8.54 -7.21
CA ASP A 37 15.67 9.42 -7.14
C ASP A 37 14.41 8.68 -6.65
N TYR A 38 13.49 9.42 -6.06
CA TYR A 38 12.10 8.97 -5.96
C TYR A 38 11.45 8.94 -7.35
N LEU A 39 10.91 7.78 -7.73
CA LEU A 39 10.19 7.54 -8.96
C LEU A 39 8.91 6.77 -8.62
N PRO A 40 7.73 7.39 -8.72
CA PRO A 40 6.50 6.76 -8.25
C PRO A 40 6.00 5.65 -9.19
N ALA A 41 6.56 5.53 -10.39
CA ALA A 41 6.14 4.61 -11.45
C ALA A 41 7.31 3.73 -11.95
N GLU A 42 7.41 3.53 -13.27
CA GLU A 42 8.48 2.78 -13.93
C GLU A 42 9.87 3.37 -13.63
N SER A 43 10.90 2.55 -13.77
CA SER A 43 12.29 3.00 -13.68
C SER A 43 12.63 3.94 -14.83
N ASN A 44 13.44 4.98 -14.56
CA ASN A 44 14.00 5.84 -15.60
C ASN A 44 15.36 5.34 -16.14
N THR A 45 15.82 4.17 -15.70
CA THR A 45 17.07 3.54 -16.18
C THR A 45 16.86 2.06 -16.46
N GLY A 46 17.64 1.53 -17.43
CA GLY A 46 17.65 0.11 -17.76
C GLY A 46 18.38 -0.79 -16.75
N MET A 47 18.86 -0.23 -15.64
CA MET A 47 19.57 -0.99 -14.61
C MET A 47 18.61 -2.04 -14.01
N PHE A 48 19.03 -3.31 -13.99
CA PHE A 48 18.25 -4.45 -13.48
C PHE A 48 16.93 -4.77 -14.21
N GLY A 49 16.86 -4.59 -15.54
CA GLY A 49 15.73 -5.12 -16.34
C GLY A 49 14.59 -4.12 -16.62
N GLY A 50 14.80 -2.84 -16.32
CA GLY A 50 14.19 -1.71 -17.04
C GLY A 50 12.77 -1.29 -16.67
N ASN A 51 11.91 -2.19 -16.19
CA ASN A 51 10.49 -1.84 -15.95
C ASN A 51 10.14 -1.82 -14.45
N SER A 52 10.45 -2.89 -13.72
CA SER A 52 10.10 -2.99 -12.30
C SER A 52 10.93 -2.04 -11.43
N ASN A 53 10.25 -1.24 -10.58
CA ASN A 53 10.89 -0.19 -9.79
C ASN A 53 10.53 -0.29 -8.30
N TRP A 54 11.54 -0.14 -7.45
CA TRP A 54 11.43 -0.14 -5.98
C TRP A 54 11.77 1.23 -5.38
N ARG A 55 11.80 2.27 -6.21
CA ARG A 55 12.19 3.63 -5.82
C ARG A 55 11.00 4.56 -5.60
N GLY A 56 9.86 4.04 -5.17
CA GLY A 56 8.68 4.86 -4.94
C GLY A 56 7.33 4.18 -5.13
N PRO A 57 7.16 3.19 -6.02
CA PRO A 57 5.87 2.52 -6.19
C PRO A 57 5.44 1.77 -4.93
N ILE A 58 4.15 1.49 -4.84
CA ILE A 58 3.53 0.70 -3.77
C ILE A 58 3.51 -0.77 -4.19
N TRP A 59 4.05 -1.61 -3.31
CA TRP A 59 4.12 -3.05 -3.49
C TRP A 59 3.26 -3.75 -2.44
N MET A 60 2.29 -4.55 -2.92
CA MET A 60 1.36 -5.26 -2.04
C MET A 60 2.05 -6.19 -1.01
N PRO A 61 3.07 -7.01 -1.36
CA PRO A 61 3.71 -7.91 -0.40
C PRO A 61 4.29 -7.18 0.82
N VAL A 62 5.02 -6.09 0.59
CA VAL A 62 5.68 -5.33 1.66
C VAL A 62 4.64 -4.68 2.57
N ASN A 63 3.58 -4.11 1.97
CA ASN A 63 2.48 -3.54 2.72
C ASN A 63 1.77 -4.58 3.60
N ILE A 64 1.51 -5.78 3.07
CA ILE A 64 0.93 -6.89 3.85
C ILE A 64 1.85 -7.30 5.01
N MET A 65 3.16 -7.33 4.80
CA MET A 65 4.13 -7.61 5.86
C MET A 65 4.13 -6.53 6.96
N ILE A 66 4.06 -5.25 6.58
CA ILE A 66 3.93 -4.13 7.52
C ILE A 66 2.64 -4.24 8.33
N ILE A 67 1.51 -4.47 7.67
CA ILE A 67 0.20 -4.67 8.33
C ILE A 67 0.29 -5.82 9.34
N ARG A 68 0.86 -6.96 8.94
CA ARG A 68 1.05 -8.11 9.84
C ARG A 68 1.93 -7.79 11.04
N ALA A 69 3.00 -7.00 10.85
CA ALA A 69 3.88 -6.58 11.92
C ALA A 69 3.14 -5.65 12.91
N LEU A 70 2.38 -4.68 12.40
CA LEU A 70 1.56 -3.78 13.22
C LEU A 70 0.54 -4.53 14.06
N LEU A 71 -0.17 -5.50 13.48
CA LEU A 71 -1.10 -6.35 14.22
C LEU A 71 -0.40 -7.19 15.30
N ASN A 72 0.83 -7.66 15.02
CA ASN A 72 1.60 -8.41 16.01
C ASN A 72 2.05 -7.52 17.18
N PHE A 73 2.50 -6.30 16.90
CA PHE A 73 2.87 -5.35 17.95
C PHE A 73 1.64 -4.83 18.71
N TYR A 74 0.49 -4.70 18.05
CA TYR A 74 -0.77 -4.36 18.71
C TYR A 74 -1.14 -5.38 19.80
N LEU A 75 -0.95 -6.68 19.55
CA LEU A 75 -1.19 -7.72 20.56
C LEU A 75 -0.31 -7.58 21.81
N TYR A 76 0.86 -6.95 21.67
CA TYR A 76 1.76 -6.70 22.79
C TYR A 76 1.44 -5.39 23.52
N TYR A 77 1.23 -4.30 22.77
CA TYR A 77 1.06 -2.96 23.33
C TYR A 77 -0.38 -2.58 23.68
N GLY A 78 -1.37 -3.24 23.07
CA GLY A 78 -2.79 -2.96 23.28
C GLY A 78 -3.22 -1.55 22.85
N ASP A 79 -4.34 -1.10 23.41
CA ASP A 79 -4.97 0.19 23.08
C ASP A 79 -4.25 1.43 23.64
N ASN A 80 -3.34 1.23 24.59
CA ASN A 80 -2.69 2.32 25.31
C ASN A 80 -1.53 2.94 24.50
N PHE A 81 -0.86 2.15 23.67
CA PHE A 81 0.19 2.68 22.81
C PHE A 81 -0.43 3.30 21.56
N LYS A 82 -0.34 4.63 21.48
CA LYS A 82 -0.86 5.41 20.36
C LYS A 82 0.23 6.22 19.71
N ILE A 83 0.15 6.31 18.39
CA ILE A 83 1.02 7.11 17.55
C ILE A 83 0.17 7.98 16.63
N GLU A 84 0.73 9.10 16.20
CA GLU A 84 0.04 10.00 15.28
C GLU A 84 0.00 9.38 13.87
N CYS A 85 -1.18 9.32 13.25
CA CYS A 85 -1.35 8.76 11.93
C CYS A 85 -2.53 9.44 11.19
N PRO A 86 -2.26 10.16 10.08
CA PRO A 86 -0.93 10.50 9.54
C PRO A 86 -0.09 11.38 10.47
N THR A 87 1.24 11.36 10.32
CA THR A 87 2.14 12.27 11.05
C THR A 87 1.72 13.73 10.81
N GLY A 88 1.68 14.54 11.87
CA GLY A 88 1.28 15.96 11.82
C GLY A 88 -0.24 16.22 11.72
N SER A 89 -1.09 15.19 11.76
CA SER A 89 -2.55 15.35 11.67
C SER A 89 -3.27 15.63 12.99
N GLY A 90 -2.60 15.46 14.13
CA GLY A 90 -3.16 15.45 15.48
C GLY A 90 -3.97 14.19 15.82
N LYS A 91 -4.15 13.25 14.87
CA LYS A 91 -4.96 12.05 15.06
C LYS A 91 -4.12 10.91 15.65
N MET A 92 -4.36 10.60 16.92
CA MET A 92 -3.70 9.49 17.62
C MET A 92 -4.44 8.17 17.39
N MET A 93 -3.71 7.18 16.87
CA MET A 93 -4.20 5.83 16.56
C MET A 93 -3.40 4.76 17.30
N ASN A 94 -4.05 3.68 17.74
CA ASN A 94 -3.36 2.47 18.16
C ASN A 94 -2.85 1.69 16.92
N LEU A 95 -2.03 0.65 17.14
CA LEU A 95 -1.42 -0.08 16.03
C LEU A 95 -2.41 -0.90 15.19
N PHE A 96 -3.57 -1.30 15.75
CA PHE A 96 -4.65 -1.90 14.97
C PHE A 96 -5.26 -0.88 14.00
N GLU A 97 -5.57 0.31 14.47
CA GLU A 97 -6.14 1.40 13.68
C GLU A 97 -5.18 1.83 12.57
N VAL A 98 -3.87 1.96 12.85
CA VAL A 98 -2.86 2.24 11.82
C VAL A 98 -2.81 1.13 10.77
N SER A 99 -2.84 -0.13 11.20
CA SER A 99 -2.83 -1.27 10.26
C SER A 99 -4.07 -1.27 9.34
N LYS A 100 -5.23 -0.88 9.90
CA LYS A 100 -6.48 -0.75 9.15
C LYS A 100 -6.44 0.43 8.19
N ASP A 101 -5.92 1.58 8.60
CA ASP A 101 -5.78 2.76 7.72
C ASP A 101 -4.95 2.43 6.47
N ILE A 102 -3.82 1.71 6.64
CA ILE A 102 -3.00 1.24 5.52
C ILE A 102 -3.79 0.25 4.64
N ALA A 103 -4.52 -0.69 5.23
CA ALA A 103 -5.34 -1.66 4.50
C ALA A 103 -6.48 -1.00 3.69
N ASP A 104 -7.10 0.04 4.25
CA ASP A 104 -8.15 0.82 3.60
C ASP A 104 -7.58 1.62 2.42
N ARG A 105 -6.37 2.19 2.57
CA ARG A 105 -5.63 2.86 1.48
C ARG A 105 -5.30 1.90 0.33
N LEU A 106 -4.82 0.69 0.64
CA LEU A 106 -4.56 -0.34 -0.39
C LEU A 106 -5.85 -0.80 -1.09
N SER A 107 -6.93 -0.94 -0.33
CA SER A 107 -8.23 -1.33 -0.88
C SER A 107 -8.79 -0.24 -1.81
N ARG A 108 -8.59 1.04 -1.46
CA ARG A 108 -9.00 2.22 -2.24
C ARG A 108 -8.48 2.20 -3.67
N ILE A 109 -7.32 1.59 -3.93
CA ILE A 109 -6.78 1.41 -5.29
C ILE A 109 -7.81 0.79 -6.24
N PHE A 110 -8.59 -0.17 -5.73
CA PHE A 110 -9.54 -0.94 -6.51
C PHE A 110 -10.96 -0.39 -6.45
N LEU A 111 -11.25 0.59 -5.60
CA LEU A 111 -12.61 1.13 -5.42
C LEU A 111 -12.86 2.33 -6.33
N ARG A 112 -14.13 2.57 -6.67
CA ARG A 112 -14.52 3.79 -7.38
C ARG A 112 -14.45 4.98 -6.42
N ASN A 113 -13.86 6.07 -6.87
CA ASN A 113 -13.87 7.35 -6.17
C ASN A 113 -15.19 8.12 -6.43
N GLU A 114 -15.28 9.35 -5.93
CA GLU A 114 -16.45 10.23 -6.10
C GLU A 114 -16.79 10.53 -7.57
N LYS A 115 -15.80 10.44 -8.47
CA LYS A 115 -15.97 10.61 -9.92
C LYS A 115 -16.35 9.30 -10.62
N GLY A 116 -16.55 8.22 -9.88
CA GLY A 116 -16.83 6.89 -10.43
C GLY A 116 -15.61 6.16 -11.01
N GLN A 117 -14.40 6.71 -10.85
CA GLN A 117 -13.17 6.19 -11.43
C GLN A 117 -12.38 5.35 -10.41
N ARG A 118 -11.67 4.32 -10.87
CA ARG A 118 -10.80 3.50 -10.01
C ARG A 118 -9.33 3.90 -10.18
N PRO A 119 -8.58 4.15 -9.11
CA PRO A 119 -7.16 4.45 -9.19
C PRO A 119 -6.36 3.40 -9.98
N VAL A 120 -6.66 2.11 -9.82
CA VAL A 120 -5.97 0.99 -10.50
C VAL A 120 -5.87 1.13 -12.02
N TYR A 121 -6.82 1.81 -12.68
CA TYR A 121 -6.79 2.02 -14.12
C TYR A 121 -6.08 3.31 -14.56
N GLY A 122 -5.68 4.16 -13.61
CA GLY A 122 -5.02 5.43 -13.86
C GLY A 122 -5.76 6.25 -14.92
N GLY A 123 -5.02 6.73 -15.92
CA GLY A 123 -5.56 7.49 -17.06
C GLY A 123 -6.12 6.63 -18.20
N THR A 124 -6.29 5.31 -18.03
CA THR A 124 -6.77 4.43 -19.11
C THR A 124 -8.29 4.50 -19.25
N GLU A 125 -8.78 5.48 -20.00
CA GLU A 125 -10.20 5.82 -20.12
C GLU A 125 -11.10 4.62 -20.44
N LYS A 126 -10.65 3.73 -21.33
CA LYS A 126 -11.40 2.51 -21.69
C LYS A 126 -11.76 1.65 -20.47
N PHE A 127 -10.84 1.49 -19.52
CA PHE A 127 -11.12 0.72 -18.30
C PHE A 127 -11.86 1.54 -17.25
N GLN A 128 -11.96 2.87 -17.39
CA GLN A 128 -12.71 3.71 -16.46
C GLN A 128 -14.20 3.77 -16.82
N SER A 129 -14.51 4.02 -18.09
CA SER A 129 -15.87 4.42 -18.51
C SER A 129 -16.62 3.39 -19.34
N ASP A 130 -15.94 2.49 -20.05
CA ASP A 130 -16.60 1.51 -20.93
C ASP A 130 -17.43 0.50 -20.08
N PRO A 131 -18.74 0.37 -20.31
CA PRO A 131 -19.60 -0.51 -19.53
C PRO A 131 -19.24 -1.99 -19.64
N HIS A 132 -18.51 -2.40 -20.69
CA HIS A 132 -18.04 -3.76 -20.88
C HIS A 132 -16.70 -4.04 -20.20
N TRP A 133 -15.93 -3.02 -19.81
CA TRP A 133 -14.59 -3.20 -19.25
C TRP A 133 -14.42 -2.70 -17.82
N ARG A 134 -15.19 -1.68 -17.40
CA ARG A 134 -14.99 -0.95 -16.13
C ARG A 134 -15.11 -1.76 -14.84
N ASP A 135 -15.70 -2.96 -14.93
CA ASP A 135 -15.90 -3.87 -13.80
C ASP A 135 -15.04 -5.14 -13.88
N HIS A 136 -14.15 -5.23 -14.89
CA HIS A 136 -13.16 -6.30 -15.02
C HIS A 136 -11.81 -5.89 -14.40
N LEU A 137 -11.74 -5.98 -13.07
CA LEU A 137 -10.56 -5.59 -12.30
C LEU A 137 -9.32 -6.40 -12.69
N LEU A 138 -8.24 -5.68 -12.96
CA LEU A 138 -6.92 -6.24 -13.21
C LEU A 138 -6.08 -6.16 -11.94
N PHE A 139 -5.16 -7.11 -11.78
CA PHE A 139 -4.28 -7.21 -10.63
C PHE A 139 -2.86 -6.96 -11.10
N TYR A 140 -2.34 -5.79 -10.78
CA TYR A 140 -1.03 -5.35 -11.25
C TYR A 140 0.10 -5.79 -10.31
N GLU A 141 1.32 -5.81 -10.84
CA GLU A 141 2.54 -6.18 -10.12
C GLU A 141 2.81 -5.21 -8.97
N TYR A 142 2.66 -3.92 -9.26
CA TYR A 142 2.83 -2.82 -8.32
C TYR A 142 1.95 -1.62 -8.73
N PHE A 143 1.91 -0.58 -7.89
CA PHE A 143 1.05 0.58 -8.09
C PHE A 143 1.83 1.88 -7.99
N HIS A 144 1.40 2.87 -8.75
CA HIS A 144 1.99 4.19 -8.74
C HIS A 144 1.93 4.81 -7.35
N GLY A 145 3.08 5.26 -6.83
CA GLY A 145 3.24 5.74 -5.45
C GLY A 145 2.32 6.90 -5.08
N ASP A 146 1.98 7.78 -6.01
CA ASP A 146 1.14 8.96 -5.73
C ASP A 146 -0.32 8.90 -6.21
N ASN A 147 -0.67 8.08 -7.20
CA ASN A 147 -2.01 8.07 -7.79
C ASN A 147 -2.69 6.69 -7.82
N GLY A 148 -1.98 5.62 -7.43
CA GLY A 148 -2.54 4.28 -7.32
C GLY A 148 -2.76 3.54 -8.65
N ALA A 149 -2.30 4.09 -9.78
CA ALA A 149 -2.37 3.41 -11.09
C ALA A 149 -1.63 2.06 -11.05
N GLY A 150 -2.25 1.01 -11.58
CA GLY A 150 -1.62 -0.29 -11.72
C GLY A 150 -0.55 -0.29 -12.80
N LEU A 151 0.61 -0.87 -12.50
CA LEU A 151 1.81 -0.87 -13.35
C LEU A 151 2.45 -2.27 -13.40
N GLY A 152 3.35 -2.49 -14.36
CA GLY A 152 3.93 -3.81 -14.61
C GLY A 152 2.90 -4.84 -15.10
N ALA A 153 3.12 -6.12 -14.78
CA ALA A 153 2.26 -7.21 -15.24
C ALA A 153 0.83 -7.15 -14.63
N SER A 154 -0.21 -7.21 -15.47
CA SER A 154 -1.63 -6.95 -15.11
C SER A 154 -2.46 -8.18 -14.66
N HIS A 155 -1.85 -9.37 -14.64
CA HIS A 155 -2.45 -10.63 -14.16
C HIS A 155 -1.72 -11.20 -12.94
N GLN A 156 -1.19 -10.32 -12.08
CA GLN A 156 -0.54 -10.65 -10.81
C GLN A 156 -1.55 -10.89 -9.68
N THR A 157 -2.53 -11.78 -9.89
CA THR A 157 -3.40 -12.31 -8.83
C THR A 157 -2.67 -13.19 -7.82
N GLY A 158 -1.33 -13.25 -7.88
CA GLY A 158 -0.48 -13.73 -6.79
C GLY A 158 -0.56 -12.81 -5.58
N TRP A 159 0.48 -12.02 -5.32
CA TRP A 159 0.52 -11.21 -4.11
C TRP A 159 -0.54 -10.10 -4.05
N THR A 160 -0.95 -9.55 -5.20
CA THR A 160 -1.93 -8.45 -5.25
C THR A 160 -3.32 -8.94 -4.86
N GLY A 161 -3.61 -10.23 -5.09
CA GLY A 161 -4.83 -10.88 -4.58
C GLY A 161 -4.96 -10.84 -3.05
N GLY A 162 -3.86 -10.61 -2.33
CA GLY A 162 -3.84 -10.42 -0.88
C GLY A 162 -4.73 -9.28 -0.37
N VAL A 163 -5.09 -8.31 -1.23
CA VAL A 163 -6.08 -7.26 -0.88
C VAL A 163 -7.44 -7.85 -0.45
N ALA A 164 -7.88 -8.95 -1.06
CA ALA A 164 -9.12 -9.62 -0.66
C ALA A 164 -9.05 -10.14 0.78
N LYS A 165 -7.86 -10.62 1.20
CA LYS A 165 -7.65 -11.06 2.59
C LYS A 165 -7.68 -9.89 3.55
N LEU A 166 -7.15 -8.71 3.17
CA LEU A 166 -7.23 -7.50 3.99
C LEU A 166 -8.69 -7.07 4.18
N ILE A 167 -9.47 -7.02 3.11
CA ILE A 167 -10.91 -6.69 3.15
C ILE A 167 -11.65 -7.67 4.08
N GLN A 168 -11.42 -8.97 3.90
CA GLN A 168 -12.02 -10.00 4.76
C GLN A 168 -11.61 -9.81 6.23
N LEU A 169 -10.32 -9.59 6.48
CA LEU A 169 -9.76 -9.48 7.83
C LEU A 169 -10.42 -8.33 8.60
N TYR A 170 -10.44 -7.13 8.04
CA TYR A 170 -10.99 -5.95 8.71
C TYR A 170 -12.51 -5.82 8.61
N GLY A 171 -13.17 -6.61 7.76
CA GLY A 171 -14.62 -6.79 7.78
C GLY A 171 -15.10 -7.72 8.90
N LEU A 172 -14.22 -8.59 9.42
CA LEU A 172 -14.55 -9.58 10.47
C LEU A 172 -13.96 -9.28 11.84
N LEU A 173 -12.92 -8.43 11.89
CA LEU A 173 -12.19 -8.11 13.12
C LEU A 173 -12.41 -6.67 13.57
N ASP A 174 -12.63 -6.52 14.86
CA ASP A 174 -12.41 -5.27 15.60
C ASP A 174 -11.21 -5.38 16.56
N ALA A 175 -10.77 -4.23 17.06
CA ALA A 175 -9.59 -4.11 17.92
C ALA A 175 -9.71 -4.95 19.21
N LYS A 176 -10.92 -5.05 19.77
CA LYS A 176 -11.22 -5.80 20.99
C LYS A 176 -11.13 -7.30 20.75
N GLN A 177 -11.72 -7.79 19.66
CA GLN A 177 -11.66 -9.20 19.25
C GLN A 177 -10.23 -9.67 19.02
N VAL A 178 -9.37 -8.79 18.49
CA VAL A 178 -7.94 -9.10 18.30
C VAL A 178 -7.23 -9.26 19.65
N LEU A 179 -7.47 -8.38 20.62
CA LEU A 179 -6.85 -8.50 21.94
C LEU A 179 -7.36 -9.71 22.72
N GLU A 180 -8.66 -10.00 22.66
CA GLU A 180 -9.26 -11.14 23.38
C GLU A 180 -8.91 -12.49 22.73
N GLY A 181 -8.96 -12.57 21.40
CA GLY A 181 -8.77 -13.82 20.66
C GLY A 181 -7.33 -14.06 20.17
N GLY A 182 -6.45 -13.07 20.30
CA GLY A 182 -5.09 -13.11 19.77
C GLY A 182 -5.05 -13.44 18.28
N LYS A 183 -4.01 -14.18 17.86
CA LYS A 183 -3.85 -14.62 16.45
C LYS A 183 -5.01 -15.51 15.96
N ARG A 184 -5.76 -16.17 16.86
CA ARG A 184 -6.87 -17.06 16.49
C ARG A 184 -8.10 -16.28 16.01
N ALA A 185 -8.25 -15.02 16.41
CA ALA A 185 -9.36 -14.18 15.97
C ALA A 185 -9.45 -14.11 14.44
N ALA A 186 -8.30 -14.05 13.76
CA ALA A 186 -8.20 -13.95 12.30
C ALA A 186 -8.58 -15.24 11.53
N PHE A 187 -8.83 -16.36 12.24
CA PHE A 187 -9.10 -17.67 11.66
C PHE A 187 -10.45 -18.26 12.10
N LYS A 188 -11.44 -17.43 12.49
CA LYS A 188 -12.80 -17.91 12.81
C LYS A 188 -13.23 -18.93 11.75
N LYS A 189 -13.46 -20.17 12.18
CA LYS A 189 -14.01 -21.23 11.33
C LYS A 189 -15.34 -20.72 10.81
N GLY A 190 -15.47 -20.58 9.49
CA GLY A 190 -16.79 -20.40 8.90
C GLY A 190 -17.63 -21.60 9.31
N ASN A 191 -18.77 -21.37 9.95
CA ASN A 191 -19.78 -22.40 10.02
C ASN A 191 -20.30 -22.56 8.59
N ALA A 192 -19.83 -23.63 7.92
CA ALA A 192 -20.43 -24.12 6.68
C ALA A 192 -21.80 -24.72 6.99
#